data_AF-D3SQ41-F1
#
_entry.id   AF-D3SQ41-F1
#
_cell.length_a   1.000
_cell.length_b   1.000
_cell.length_c   1.000
_cell.angle_alpha   90.00
_cell.angle_beta   90.00
_cell.angle_gamma   90.00
#
_symmetry.space_group_name_H-M   'P 1'
#
loop_
_entity.id
_entity.type
_entity.pdbx_description
1 polymer ?
#
loop_
_entity_poly.entity_id
_entity_poly.type
_entity_poly.pdbx_seq_one_letter_code
_entity_poly.pdbx_strand_id
1 'polypeptide(L)'
;MRLEDIVARSVRIEVVGEIRRCGKGEDSKFYCLPVKIHFDNGSVVDYQLRAHGEPKTLIDFLENKKGLKDKMEKGFALLKNGEVIYAAYLLAQDSKSG
;
A
#
# COMPACT_ATOMS: atom_id res chain seq x y z
N MET A 1 16.56 7.12 -3.97
CA MET A 1 15.26 7.29 -4.66
C MET A 1 14.97 8.77 -4.68
N ARG A 2 14.72 9.35 -5.86
CA ARG A 2 14.53 10.80 -5.98
C ARG A 2 13.03 11.07 -6.16
N LEU A 3 12.51 12.13 -5.53
CA LEU A 3 11.08 12.48 -5.62
C LEU A 3 10.62 12.69 -7.07
N GLU A 4 11.55 13.08 -7.95
CA GLU A 4 11.36 13.25 -9.41
C GLU A 4 10.97 11.95 -10.15
N ASP A 5 11.06 10.79 -9.50
CA ASP A 5 10.67 9.50 -10.06
C ASP A 5 9.18 9.21 -9.87
N ILE A 6 8.46 9.95 -9.01
CA ILE A 6 7.03 9.76 -8.76
C ILE A 6 6.20 10.33 -9.92
N VAL A 7 5.33 9.51 -10.50
CA VAL A 7 4.42 9.90 -11.59
C VAL A 7 2.96 10.01 -11.17
N ALA A 8 2.57 9.40 -10.05
CA ALA A 8 1.18 9.39 -9.59
C ALA A 8 1.09 9.10 -8.09
N ARG A 9 0.00 9.53 -7.46
CA ARG A 9 -0.33 9.27 -6.05
C ARG A 9 -1.56 8.40 -5.92
N SER A 10 -1.56 7.50 -4.94
CA SER A 10 -2.72 6.64 -4.71
C SER A 10 -3.89 7.44 -4.17
N VAL A 11 -5.09 7.11 -4.66
CA VAL A 11 -6.34 7.75 -4.26
C VAL A 11 -7.35 6.76 -3.69
N ARG A 12 -7.22 5.47 -4.01
CA ARG A 12 -8.13 4.42 -3.56
C ARG A 12 -7.45 3.05 -3.59
N ILE A 13 -7.82 2.19 -2.64
CA ILE A 13 -7.43 0.78 -2.63
C ILE A 13 -8.69 -0.07 -2.72
N GLU A 14 -8.74 -0.91 -3.74
CA GLU A 14 -9.82 -1.87 -3.98
C GLU A 14 -9.37 -3.27 -3.57
N VAL A 15 -10.17 -3.95 -2.74
CA VAL A 15 -9.87 -5.31 -2.30
C VAL A 15 -10.42 -6.29 -3.33
N VAL A 16 -9.55 -7.14 -3.89
CA VAL A 16 -9.91 -8.07 -4.98
C VAL A 16 -9.82 -9.54 -4.57
N GLY A 17 -9.63 -9.82 -3.28
CA GLY A 17 -9.62 -11.18 -2.73
C GLY A 17 -9.53 -11.19 -1.21
N GLU A 18 -9.21 -12.35 -0.65
CA GLU A 18 -9.21 -12.58 0.79
C GLU A 18 -7.79 -12.64 1.37
N ILE A 19 -7.69 -12.48 2.69
CA ILE A 19 -6.44 -12.65 3.41
C ILE A 19 -6.01 -14.12 3.36
N ARG A 20 -4.79 -14.39 2.91
CA ARG A 20 -4.18 -15.73 2.86
C ARG A 20 -2.72 -15.69 3.25
N ARG A 21 -2.11 -16.82 3.63
CA ARG A 21 -0.64 -16.86 3.77
C ARG A 21 0.03 -16.61 2.43
N CYS A 22 1.11 -15.84 2.42
CA CYS A 22 1.77 -15.33 1.20
C CYS A 22 2.49 -16.40 0.36
N GLY A 23 2.62 -17.64 0.83
CA GLY A 23 3.28 -18.72 0.09
C GLY A 23 4.04 -19.69 1.01
N LYS A 24 4.97 -20.45 0.42
CA LYS A 24 5.90 -21.36 1.14
C LYS A 24 7.27 -20.70 1.32
N GLY A 25 8.10 -21.23 2.21
CA GLY A 25 9.46 -20.71 2.44
C GLY A 25 9.48 -19.45 3.31
N GLU A 26 10.37 -18.50 3.03
CA GLU A 26 10.53 -17.28 3.83
C GLU A 26 9.28 -16.40 3.88
N ASP A 27 8.41 -16.48 2.87
CA ASP A 27 7.16 -15.74 2.80
C ASP A 27 6.03 -16.36 3.65
N SER A 28 6.22 -17.57 4.19
CA SER A 28 5.21 -18.26 5.01
C SER A 28 4.90 -17.53 6.32
N LYS A 29 5.80 -16.65 6.77
CA LYS A 29 5.60 -15.79 7.94
C LYS A 29 4.68 -14.61 7.67
N PHE A 30 4.28 -14.37 6.42
CA PHE A 30 3.40 -13.26 6.06
C PHE A 30 1.99 -13.72 5.69
N TYR A 31 1.04 -12.86 6.01
CA TYR A 31 -0.31 -12.85 5.45
C TYR A 31 -0.40 -11.79 4.36
N CYS A 32 -1.14 -12.11 3.31
CA CYS A 32 -1.25 -11.35 2.08
C CYS A 32 -2.71 -11.07 1.76
N LEU A 33 -2.97 -9.85 1.33
CA LEU A 33 -4.26 -9.42 0.80
C LEU A 33 -4.05 -8.84 -0.61
N PRO A 34 -4.55 -9.49 -1.67
CA PRO A 34 -4.49 -8.93 -3.02
C PRO A 34 -5.44 -7.73 -3.14
N VAL A 35 -4.91 -6.63 -3.69
CA VAL A 35 -5.62 -5.37 -3.86
C VAL A 35 -5.28 -4.74 -5.22
N LYS A 36 -6.12 -3.81 -5.68
CA LYS A 36 -5.81 -2.88 -6.77
C LYS A 36 -5.64 -1.48 -6.20
N ILE A 37 -4.51 -0.86 -6.50
CA ILE A 37 -4.25 0.53 -6.12
C ILE A 37 -4.59 1.41 -7.32
N HIS A 38 -5.53 2.32 -7.12
CA HIS A 38 -5.93 3.33 -8.09
C HIS A 38 -5.14 4.60 -7.84
N PHE A 39 -4.57 5.17 -8.90
CA PHE A 39 -3.75 6.38 -8.86
C PHE A 39 -4.47 7.56 -9.52
N ASP A 40 -4.12 8.78 -9.11
CA ASP A 40 -4.68 10.04 -9.61
C ASP A 40 -4.49 10.27 -11.13
N ASN A 41 -3.46 9.67 -11.73
CA ASN A 41 -3.24 9.67 -13.17
C ASN A 41 -4.11 8.65 -13.95
N GLY A 42 -5.04 7.97 -13.27
CA GLY A 42 -5.92 6.95 -13.86
C GLY A 42 -5.31 5.54 -13.95
N SER A 43 -4.05 5.36 -13.54
CA SER A 43 -3.43 4.03 -13.52
C SER A 43 -4.03 3.17 -12.41
N VAL A 44 -4.18 1.87 -12.70
CA VAL A 44 -4.61 0.86 -11.73
C VAL A 44 -3.57 -0.25 -11.73
N VAL A 45 -3.02 -0.55 -10.55
CA VAL A 45 -1.93 -1.52 -10.40
C VAL A 45 -2.33 -2.61 -9.41
N ASP A 46 -2.15 -3.87 -9.81
CA ASP A 46 -2.29 -5.01 -8.90
C ASP A 46 -1.17 -4.99 -7.87
N TYR A 47 -1.54 -5.07 -6.60
CA TYR A 47 -0.61 -5.01 -5.48
C TYR A 47 -0.98 -6.02 -4.39
N GLN A 48 -0.04 -6.35 -3.52
CA GLN A 48 -0.25 -7.28 -2.43
C GLN A 48 0.16 -6.64 -1.10
N LEU A 49 -0.84 -6.29 -0.28
CA LEU A 49 -0.59 -5.86 1.10
C LEU A 49 -0.10 -7.06 1.90
N ARG A 50 0.90 -6.85 2.77
CA ARG A 50 1.50 -7.90 3.59
C ARG A 50 1.47 -7.52 5.07
N ALA A 51 1.19 -8.49 5.94
CA ALA A 51 1.35 -8.37 7.39
C ALA A 51 2.20 -9.53 7.91
N HIS A 52 3.16 -9.22 8.79
CA HIS A 52 4.10 -10.19 9.34
C HIS A 52 3.56 -10.86 10.60
N GLY A 53 3.69 -12.18 10.71
CA GLY A 53 3.31 -12.99 11.87
C GLY A 53 1.81 -13.22 11.99
N GLU A 54 1.01 -12.15 11.96
CA GLU A 54 -0.44 -12.16 12.13
C GLU A 54 -1.15 -11.30 11.08
N PRO A 55 -2.39 -11.66 10.67
CA PRO A 55 -3.16 -10.88 9.69
C PRO A 55 -3.81 -9.63 10.28
N LYS A 56 -3.60 -9.32 11.56
CA LYS A 56 -4.31 -8.28 12.31
C LYS A 56 -4.34 -6.92 11.61
N THR A 57 -3.21 -6.47 11.07
CA THR A 57 -3.13 -5.19 10.34
C THR A 57 -3.97 -5.19 9.06
N LEU A 58 -4.06 -6.34 8.37
CA LEU A 58 -4.91 -6.48 7.18
C LEU A 58 -6.38 -6.51 7.56
N ILE A 59 -6.74 -7.16 8.67
CA ILE A 59 -8.11 -7.16 9.21
C ILE A 59 -8.52 -5.74 9.62
N ASP A 60 -7.67 -5.06 10.40
CA ASP A 60 -7.90 -3.67 10.82
C ASP A 60 -8.04 -2.74 9.59
N PHE A 61 -7.32 -3.03 8.50
CA PHE A 61 -7.47 -2.31 7.21
C PHE A 61 -8.84 -2.57 6.57
N LEU A 62 -9.28 -3.82 6.50
CA LEU A 62 -10.60 -4.19 5.94
C LEU A 62 -11.75 -3.56 6.72
N GLU A 63 -11.65 -3.51 8.05
CA GLU A 63 -12.65 -2.91 8.95
C GLU A 63 -12.55 -1.37 9.02
N ASN A 64 -11.61 -0.76 8.30
CA ASN A 64 -11.24 0.66 8.43
C ASN A 64 -11.07 1.13 9.89
N LYS A 65 -10.51 0.27 10.73
CA LYS A 65 -10.36 0.54 12.16
C LYS A 65 -9.47 1.76 12.37
N LYS A 66 -9.97 2.75 13.13
CA LYS A 66 -9.26 4.03 13.37
C LYS A 66 -8.87 4.78 12.07
N GLY A 67 -9.62 4.60 10.98
CA GLY A 67 -9.34 5.24 9.70
C GLY A 67 -8.09 4.69 9.01
N LEU A 68 -7.69 3.44 9.32
CA LEU A 68 -6.47 2.86 8.77
C LEU A 68 -6.52 2.76 7.24
N LYS A 69 -7.66 2.36 6.68
CA LYS A 69 -7.85 2.29 5.22
C LYS A 69 -7.64 3.66 4.59
N ASP A 70 -8.34 4.67 5.10
CA ASP A 70 -8.29 6.04 4.56
C ASP A 70 -6.87 6.63 4.59
N LYS A 71 -6.08 6.29 5.61
CA LYS A 71 -4.67 6.69 5.71
C LYS A 71 -3.81 5.95 4.70
N MET A 72 -4.00 4.64 4.54
CA MET A 72 -3.24 3.82 3.61
C MET A 72 -3.54 4.17 2.16
N GLU A 73 -4.79 4.50 1.82
CA GLU A 73 -5.20 4.89 0.46
C GLU A 73 -4.44 6.11 -0.08
N LYS A 74 -3.94 6.98 0.80
CA LYS A 74 -3.14 8.17 0.45
C LYS A 74 -1.64 7.94 0.60
N GLY A 75 -1.24 6.72 0.95
CA GLY A 75 0.11 6.39 1.38
C GLY A 75 1.02 5.86 0.28
N PHE A 76 0.53 5.57 -0.92
CA PHE A 76 1.33 4.98 -2.00
C PHE A 76 1.66 5.97 -3.12
N ALA A 77 2.78 5.72 -3.79
CA ALA A 77 3.20 6.44 -4.98
C ALA A 77 3.60 5.46 -6.08
N LEU A 78 3.28 5.82 -7.32
CA LEU A 78 3.71 5.10 -8.52
C LEU A 78 4.96 5.78 -9.08
N LEU A 79 5.98 5.00 -9.38
CA LEU A 79 7.22 5.48 -9.98
C LEU A 79 7.21 5.33 -11.51
N LYS A 80 8.08 6.09 -12.20
CA LYS A 80 8.26 6.03 -13.67
C LYS A 80 8.57 4.62 -14.20
N ASN A 81 9.23 3.79 -13.40
CA ASN A 81 9.58 2.41 -13.73
C ASN A 81 8.42 1.41 -13.51
N GLY A 82 7.24 1.88 -13.06
CA GLY A 82 6.08 1.04 -12.75
C GLY A 82 6.06 0.47 -11.33
N GLU A 83 7.06 0.77 -10.51
CA GLU A 83 7.12 0.32 -9.12
C GLU A 83 6.16 1.10 -8.24
N VAL A 84 5.49 0.40 -7.30
CA VAL A 84 4.62 1.00 -6.30
C VAL A 84 5.32 0.98 -4.95
N ILE A 85 5.46 2.15 -4.33
CA ILE A 85 6.12 2.32 -3.04
C ILE A 85 5.15 2.88 -1.99
N TYR A 86 5.37 2.56 -0.72
CA TYR A 86 4.68 3.21 0.38
C TYR A 86 5.39 4.53 0.73
N ALA A 87 4.91 5.63 0.17
CA ALA A 87 5.47 6.97 0.30
C ALA A 87 5.01 7.75 1.53
N ALA A 88 4.16 7.20 2.41
CA ALA A 88 3.67 7.90 3.60
C ALA A 88 4.82 8.39 4.52
N TYR A 89 5.94 7.69 4.58
CA TYR A 89 7.14 8.12 5.31
C TYR A 89 7.94 9.23 4.62
N LEU A 90 7.88 9.34 3.29
CA LEU A 90 8.55 10.40 2.53
C LEU A 90 7.82 11.72 2.68
N LEU A 91 6.49 11.68 2.73
CA LEU A 91 5.63 12.86 2.90
C LEU A 91 5.72 13.46 4.31
N ALA A 92 6.00 12.65 5.34
CA ALA A 92 6.17 13.12 6.72
C ALA A 92 7.47 13.91 6.96
N GLN A 93 8.46 13.80 6.07
CA GLN A 93 9.72 14.57 6.15
C GLN A 93 9.61 15.96 5.53
N ASP A 94 8.71 16.14 4.55
CA ASP A 94 8.48 17.44 3.91
C ASP A 94 7.74 18.42 4.84
N SER A 95 6.85 17.90 5.71
CA SER A 95 6.11 18.72 6.69
C SER A 95 6.96 19.26 7.85
N LYS A 96 8.26 18.94 7.93
CA LYS A 96 9.19 19.46 8.95
C LYS A 96 10.19 20.48 8.41
N SER A 97 10.11 20.81 7.12
CA SER A 97 11.02 21.76 6.45
C SER A 97 10.33 23.07 6.05
N GLY A 98 9.11 23.33 6.55
CA GLY A 98 8.33 24.56 6.33
C GLY A 98 8.21 25.40 7.59
#